data_AF-A0A661H4T7-F1
#
_entry.id   AF-A0A661H4T7-F1
#
_cell.length_a   1.000
_cell.length_b   1.000
_cell.length_c   1.000
_cell.angle_alpha   90.00
_cell.angle_beta   90.00
_cell.angle_gamma   90.00
#
_symmetry.space_group_name_H-M   'P 1'
#
loop_
_entity.id
_entity.type
_entity.pdbx_description
1 polymer ?
#
loop_
_entity_poly.entity_id
_entity_poly.type
_entity_poly.pdbx_seq_one_letter_code
_entity_poly.pdbx_strand_id
1 'polypeptide(L)'
;MRFHKYVLSGLTVLAGLGMASDALAGGRNPGSLLLYPEFDNREGEVTLLTVTNTATSGDDITVEFVYIGRFGQNGNDVNCEEFNRNAVLTPNDTLTLITNYHNPQHEQGYVYVFAKDDAGAPVEHDYLIGSLMTIDGIDKFEYSMNPVSYEGFGGDLNGNGLRDMDGLEYEQNPEEILVPRYLGQGGSYQSELIFIGLTGGAAFSTTVDFLIYNDNEEVFSSEYTFECWDRVRL
;
A
#
# COMPACT_ATOMS: atom_id res chain seq x y z
N MET A 1 -35.37 -61.65 30.35
CA MET A 1 -34.16 -61.16 29.65
C MET A 1 -34.42 -59.73 29.21
N ARG A 2 -33.54 -58.81 29.62
CA ARG A 2 -33.73 -57.35 29.63
C ARG A 2 -33.25 -56.74 28.32
N PHE A 3 -34.14 -56.04 27.61
CA PHE A 3 -33.78 -55.22 26.44
C PHE A 3 -33.05 -53.95 26.87
N HIS A 4 -31.82 -53.76 26.38
CA HIS A 4 -31.06 -52.51 26.56
C HIS A 4 -31.27 -51.59 25.36
N LYS A 5 -31.71 -50.36 25.65
CA LYS A 5 -31.76 -49.22 24.74
C LYS A 5 -30.34 -48.71 24.52
N TYR A 6 -29.88 -48.64 23.27
CA TYR A 6 -28.72 -47.83 22.91
C TYR A 6 -29.21 -46.56 22.21
N VAL A 7 -28.78 -45.45 22.79
CA VAL A 7 -29.07 -44.06 22.43
C VAL A 7 -28.21 -43.69 21.23
N LEU A 8 -28.84 -43.11 20.19
CA LEU A 8 -28.15 -42.40 19.11
C LEU A 8 -27.43 -41.19 19.71
N SER A 9 -26.10 -41.16 19.63
CA SER A 9 -25.32 -39.97 19.93
C SER A 9 -24.92 -39.34 18.60
N GLY A 10 -25.33 -38.09 18.41
CA GLY A 10 -25.05 -37.29 17.22
C GLY A 10 -23.60 -36.85 17.17
N LEU A 11 -23.02 -36.88 15.97
CA LEU A 11 -21.72 -36.30 15.68
C LEU A 11 -21.94 -34.97 14.94
N THR A 12 -21.49 -33.91 15.60
CA THR A 12 -21.51 -32.51 15.19
C THR A 12 -20.74 -32.27 13.90
N VAL A 13 -21.37 -31.56 12.96
CA VAL A 13 -20.75 -30.94 11.80
C VAL A 13 -19.81 -29.84 12.31
N LEU A 14 -18.49 -30.01 12.17
CA LEU A 14 -17.56 -28.89 12.22
C LEU A 14 -17.76 -28.06 10.95
N ALA A 15 -18.58 -27.03 11.03
CA ALA A 15 -18.50 -25.93 10.09
C ALA A 15 -17.18 -25.20 10.36
N GLY A 16 -16.27 -25.24 9.38
CA GLY A 16 -15.09 -24.39 9.39
C GLY A 16 -15.56 -22.94 9.42
N LEU A 17 -15.38 -22.30 10.57
CA LEU A 17 -15.44 -20.85 10.69
C LEU A 17 -14.21 -20.32 9.96
N GLY A 18 -14.39 -20.03 8.67
CA GLY A 18 -13.54 -19.05 8.02
C GLY A 18 -13.73 -17.75 8.79
N MET A 19 -12.68 -17.29 9.46
CA MET A 19 -12.61 -15.93 9.97
C MET A 19 -12.66 -15.04 8.72
N ALA A 20 -13.85 -14.55 8.36
CA ALA A 20 -13.92 -13.42 7.47
C ALA A 20 -13.36 -12.24 8.27
N SER A 21 -12.24 -11.68 7.82
CA SER A 21 -11.74 -10.42 8.37
C SER A 21 -12.90 -9.42 8.37
N ASP A 22 -13.12 -8.76 9.51
CA ASP A 22 -14.14 -7.72 9.62
C ASP A 22 -13.77 -6.61 8.64
N ALA A 23 -14.40 -6.61 7.47
CA ALA A 23 -14.27 -5.53 6.51
C ALA A 23 -14.83 -4.26 7.16
N LEU A 24 -13.94 -3.45 7.75
CA LEU A 24 -14.25 -2.14 8.28
C LEU A 24 -14.72 -1.27 7.10
N ALA A 25 -16.04 -1.19 6.94
CA ALA A 25 -16.72 -0.34 5.97
C ALA A 25 -16.57 1.17 6.25
N GLY A 26 -15.46 1.58 6.87
CA GLY A 26 -15.03 2.96 7.10
C GLY A 26 -14.02 3.48 6.05
N GLY A 27 -13.60 2.65 5.09
CA GLY A 27 -12.72 3.06 3.98
C GLY A 27 -11.27 3.33 4.34
N ARG A 28 -10.88 3.04 5.60
CA ARG A 28 -9.51 3.02 6.08
C ARG A 28 -9.31 1.70 6.82
N ASN A 29 -8.98 0.66 6.07
CA ASN A 29 -8.66 -0.64 6.66
C ASN A 29 -7.33 -0.48 7.40
N PRO A 30 -7.29 -0.67 8.73
CA PRO A 30 -6.04 -0.71 9.45
C PRO A 30 -5.14 -1.82 8.91
N GLY A 31 -3.83 -1.60 8.92
CA GLY A 31 -2.86 -2.59 8.50
C GLY A 31 -1.52 -2.34 9.15
N SER A 32 -0.62 -3.30 8.98
CA SER A 32 0.76 -3.27 9.48
C SER A 32 1.69 -2.52 8.53
N LEU A 33 1.33 -2.46 7.24
CA LEU A 33 2.05 -1.74 6.19
C LEU A 33 1.08 -0.87 5.39
N LEU A 34 1.45 0.40 5.18
CA LEU A 34 0.73 1.37 4.39
C LEU A 34 1.57 1.78 3.18
N LEU A 35 1.06 1.54 1.98
CA LEU A 35 1.65 1.97 0.72
C LEU A 35 0.98 3.26 0.23
N TYR A 36 1.74 4.34 0.18
CA TYR A 36 1.33 5.63 -0.36
C TYR A 36 1.78 5.71 -1.82
N PRO A 37 0.84 5.81 -2.79
CA PRO A 37 1.17 5.61 -4.20
C PRO A 37 2.11 6.64 -4.81
N GLU A 38 2.18 7.83 -4.23
CA GLU A 38 2.96 8.93 -4.77
C GLU A 38 3.43 9.85 -3.63
N PHE A 39 4.60 10.43 -3.80
CA PHE A 39 4.91 11.73 -3.21
C PHE A 39 5.43 12.64 -4.31
N ASP A 40 5.09 13.93 -4.23
CA ASP A 40 5.59 14.95 -5.12
C ASP A 40 6.18 16.11 -4.31
N ASN A 41 7.48 16.31 -4.50
CA ASN A 41 8.32 17.32 -3.87
C ASN A 41 8.88 18.31 -4.90
N ARG A 42 8.37 18.31 -6.15
CA ARG A 42 8.76 19.30 -7.16
C ARG A 42 8.43 20.72 -6.67
N GLU A 43 9.12 21.71 -7.22
CA GLU A 43 8.89 23.10 -6.86
C GLU A 43 7.44 23.51 -7.16
N GLY A 44 6.73 24.03 -6.14
CA GLY A 44 5.32 24.41 -6.23
C GLY A 44 4.34 23.33 -5.73
N GLU A 45 4.81 22.10 -5.52
CA GLU A 45 4.04 21.00 -4.96
C GLU A 45 4.23 20.87 -3.45
N VAL A 46 3.16 20.54 -2.75
CA VAL A 46 3.19 20.18 -1.33
C VAL A 46 2.45 18.88 -1.13
N THR A 47 3.18 17.83 -0.77
CA THR A 47 2.59 16.55 -0.36
C THR A 47 2.60 16.43 1.17
N LEU A 48 1.41 16.27 1.74
CA LEU A 48 1.14 15.97 3.14
C LEU A 48 0.88 14.48 3.29
N LEU A 49 1.68 13.83 4.14
CA LEU A 49 1.53 12.42 4.47
C LEU A 49 1.15 12.30 5.94
N THR A 50 0.08 11.55 6.20
CA THR A 50 -0.42 11.28 7.55
C THR A 50 -0.41 9.78 7.84
N VAL A 51 0.08 9.41 9.02
CA VAL A 51 -0.02 8.07 9.62
C VAL A 51 -0.65 8.22 11.00
N THR A 52 -1.63 7.39 11.31
CA THR A 52 -2.30 7.33 12.60
C THR A 52 -2.20 5.93 13.17
N ASN A 53 -1.78 5.80 14.42
CA ASN A 53 -1.89 4.57 15.19
C ASN A 53 -3.26 4.54 15.88
N THR A 54 -4.14 3.66 15.44
CA THR A 54 -5.51 3.53 15.98
C THR A 54 -5.59 2.60 17.19
N ALA A 55 -4.48 1.98 17.60
CA ALA A 55 -4.45 1.17 18.81
C ALA A 55 -4.82 2.03 20.02
N THR A 56 -5.75 1.56 20.85
CA THR A 56 -6.22 2.31 22.02
C THR A 56 -5.36 2.09 23.27
N SER A 57 -4.48 1.10 23.23
CA SER A 57 -3.61 0.65 24.32
C SER A 57 -2.47 -0.18 23.75
N GLY A 58 -1.38 -0.33 24.50
CA GLY A 58 -0.19 -1.08 24.07
C GLY A 58 1.06 -0.25 24.32
N ASP A 59 2.20 -0.79 23.92
CA ASP A 59 3.45 -0.06 23.90
C ASP A 59 3.49 0.91 22.70
N ASP A 60 4.41 1.86 22.76
CA ASP A 60 4.67 2.76 21.63
C ASP A 60 5.22 1.93 20.46
N ILE A 61 4.79 2.25 19.24
CA ILE A 61 5.28 1.57 18.03
C ILE A 61 6.22 2.49 17.25
N THR A 62 7.34 1.94 16.80
CA THR A 62 8.19 2.63 15.84
C THR A 62 7.69 2.32 14.42
N VAL A 63 7.44 3.34 13.62
CA VAL A 63 7.14 3.20 12.19
C VAL A 63 8.34 3.65 11.36
N GLU A 64 8.65 2.90 10.32
CA GLU A 64 9.66 3.28 9.32
C GLU A 64 8.99 3.71 8.03
N PHE A 65 9.36 4.89 7.56
CA PHE A 65 9.04 5.42 6.24
C PHE A 65 10.17 5.06 5.30
N VAL A 66 9.86 4.31 4.26
CA VAL A 66 10.79 3.94 3.20
C VAL A 66 10.37 4.67 1.93
N TYR A 67 11.13 5.70 1.55
CA TYR A 67 10.91 6.43 0.31
C TYR A 67 11.69 5.76 -0.80
N ILE A 68 11.02 5.41 -1.89
CA ILE A 68 11.64 4.92 -3.11
C ILE A 68 11.51 6.00 -4.17
N GLY A 69 12.64 6.63 -4.53
CA GLY A 69 12.69 7.73 -5.50
C GLY A 69 12.79 7.22 -6.94
N ARG A 70 11.94 7.72 -7.82
CA ARG A 70 12.14 7.59 -9.29
C ARG A 70 12.91 8.78 -9.83
N PHE A 71 12.54 9.98 -9.39
CA PHE A 71 13.15 11.23 -9.84
C PHE A 71 13.72 12.02 -8.66
N GLY A 72 14.95 12.51 -8.82
CA GLY A 72 15.63 13.45 -7.93
C GLY A 72 15.68 14.85 -8.55
N GLN A 73 16.55 15.71 -8.03
CA GLN A 73 16.60 17.13 -8.40
C GLN A 73 16.65 17.38 -9.91
N ASN A 74 15.79 18.28 -10.39
CA ASN A 74 15.62 18.63 -11.81
C ASN A 74 15.12 17.47 -12.69
N GLY A 75 14.33 16.55 -12.13
CA GLY A 75 13.78 15.41 -12.86
C GLY A 75 14.80 14.35 -13.29
N ASN A 76 15.97 14.30 -12.67
CA ASN A 76 16.96 13.27 -12.98
C ASN A 76 16.51 11.92 -12.42
N ASP A 77 16.66 10.86 -13.21
CA ASP A 77 16.43 9.49 -12.74
C ASP A 77 17.42 9.16 -11.60
N VAL A 78 16.90 8.75 -10.45
CA VAL A 78 17.68 8.32 -9.27
C VAL A 78 17.62 6.81 -9.06
N ASN A 79 17.18 6.05 -10.07
CA ASN A 79 17.28 4.60 -10.13
C ASN A 79 16.77 3.90 -8.85
N CYS A 80 15.54 4.24 -8.46
CA CYS A 80 14.84 3.60 -7.34
C CYS A 80 15.60 3.72 -6.00
N GLU A 81 16.35 4.81 -5.81
CA GLU A 81 17.10 5.07 -4.58
C GLU A 81 16.18 5.09 -3.35
N GLU A 82 16.62 4.40 -2.30
CA GLU A 82 15.91 4.28 -1.03
C GLU A 82 16.38 5.35 -0.04
N PHE A 83 15.41 5.94 0.69
CA PHE A 83 15.71 6.87 1.76
C PHE A 83 14.76 6.68 2.95
N ASN A 84 15.33 6.39 4.13
CA ASN A 84 14.54 5.96 5.28
C ASN A 84 14.48 6.98 6.41
N ARG A 85 13.36 6.94 7.14
CA ARG A 85 13.12 7.73 8.35
C ARG A 85 12.29 6.91 9.32
N ASN A 86 12.51 7.12 10.61
CA ASN A 86 11.70 6.50 11.65
C ASN A 86 10.93 7.56 12.44
N ALA A 87 9.75 7.20 12.91
CA ALA A 87 9.02 7.96 13.93
C ALA A 87 8.42 7.00 14.96
N VAL A 88 8.18 7.50 16.16
CA VAL A 88 7.49 6.75 17.22
C VAL A 88 6.05 7.26 17.30
N LEU A 89 5.09 6.34 17.34
CA LEU A 89 3.67 6.63 17.51
C LEU A 89 3.16 5.97 18.77
N THR A 90 2.65 6.79 19.69
CA THR A 90 1.94 6.28 20.88
C THR A 90 0.52 5.80 20.50
N PRO A 91 -0.18 5.05 21.37
CA PRO A 91 -1.58 4.68 21.13
C PRO A 91 -2.49 5.91 20.89
N ASN A 92 -3.31 5.88 19.83
CA ASN A 92 -4.14 6.99 19.32
C ASN A 92 -3.38 8.21 18.77
N ASP A 93 -2.09 8.07 18.51
CA ASP A 93 -1.27 9.16 17.98
C ASP A 93 -1.42 9.33 16.46
N THR A 94 -1.21 10.54 15.98
CA THR A 94 -1.23 10.89 14.56
C THR A 94 -0.05 11.78 14.22
N LEU A 95 0.76 11.30 13.29
CA LEU A 95 1.84 12.07 12.68
C LEU A 95 1.43 12.53 11.30
N THR A 96 1.49 13.84 11.08
CA THR A 96 1.41 14.44 9.74
C THR A 96 2.70 15.16 9.44
N LEU A 97 3.25 14.90 8.26
CA LEU A 97 4.51 15.48 7.79
C LEU A 97 4.37 16.02 6.37
N ILE A 98 5.26 16.93 6.02
CA ILE A 98 5.45 17.38 4.65
C ILE A 98 6.62 16.57 4.08
N THR A 99 6.38 15.88 2.97
CA THR A 99 7.35 14.90 2.42
C THR A 99 8.65 15.54 1.97
N ASN A 100 8.67 16.77 1.47
CA ASN A 100 9.90 17.43 1.01
C ASN A 100 10.88 17.77 2.16
N TYR A 101 10.37 18.02 3.38
CA TYR A 101 11.21 18.20 4.57
C TYR A 101 11.66 16.85 5.14
N HIS A 102 10.84 15.81 4.99
CA HIS A 102 11.12 14.50 5.53
C HIS A 102 12.11 13.71 4.64
N ASN A 103 11.90 13.77 3.32
CA ASN A 103 12.75 13.26 2.25
C ASN A 103 13.14 14.40 1.28
N PRO A 104 14.20 15.17 1.59
CA PRO A 104 14.69 16.22 0.69
C PRO A 104 15.56 15.68 -0.46
N GLN A 105 15.73 14.36 -0.60
CA GLN A 105 16.62 13.77 -1.60
C GLN A 105 15.92 13.53 -2.94
N HIS A 106 14.64 13.17 -2.91
CA HIS A 106 13.89 12.77 -4.11
C HIS A 106 12.75 13.77 -4.39
N GLU A 107 12.53 14.05 -5.68
CA GLU A 107 11.42 14.86 -6.17
C GLU A 107 10.13 14.04 -6.27
N GLN A 108 10.20 12.82 -6.81
CA GLN A 108 9.02 11.98 -7.02
C GLN A 108 9.30 10.50 -6.83
N GLY A 109 8.26 9.75 -6.47
CA GLY A 109 8.30 8.31 -6.26
C GLY A 109 7.14 7.86 -5.37
N TYR A 110 7.31 6.76 -4.63
CA TYR A 110 6.33 6.29 -3.65
C TYR A 110 6.97 6.10 -2.27
N VAL A 111 6.13 5.95 -1.25
CA VAL A 111 6.60 5.67 0.10
C VAL A 111 5.72 4.61 0.71
N TYR A 112 6.34 3.66 1.42
CA TYR A 112 5.60 2.75 2.28
C TYR A 112 6.04 2.90 3.72
N VAL A 113 5.11 2.62 4.62
CA VAL A 113 5.30 2.78 6.07
C VAL A 113 4.93 1.48 6.74
N PHE A 114 5.81 0.93 7.57
CA PHE A 114 5.53 -0.29 8.31
C PHE A 114 5.98 -0.19 9.77
N ALA A 115 5.35 -0.98 10.63
CA ALA A 115 5.65 -1.05 12.05
C ALA A 115 6.87 -1.93 12.35
N LYS A 116 7.67 -1.52 13.33
CA LYS A 116 8.85 -2.23 13.83
C LYS A 116 8.90 -2.25 15.36
N ASP A 117 9.54 -3.27 15.88
CA ASP A 117 9.91 -3.37 17.30
C ASP A 117 11.15 -2.52 17.65
N ASP A 118 11.51 -2.52 18.93
CA ASP A 118 12.68 -1.84 19.47
C ASP A 118 14.02 -2.37 18.90
N ALA A 119 14.03 -3.60 18.39
CA ALA A 119 15.20 -4.18 17.73
C ALA A 119 15.29 -3.78 16.24
N GLY A 120 14.29 -3.08 15.71
CA GLY A 120 14.17 -2.70 14.31
C GLY A 120 13.68 -3.83 13.41
N ALA A 121 13.15 -4.92 13.98
CA ALA A 121 12.50 -5.97 13.22
C ALA A 121 11.05 -5.58 12.91
N PRO A 122 10.51 -5.96 11.76
CA PRO A 122 9.10 -5.72 11.43
C PRO A 122 8.21 -6.49 12.37
N VAL A 123 7.08 -5.88 12.68
CA VAL A 123 6.05 -6.53 13.48
C VAL A 123 4.69 -6.40 12.83
N GLU A 124 3.83 -7.36 13.17
CA GLU A 124 2.40 -7.23 12.98
C GLU A 124 1.86 -6.14 13.92
N HIS A 125 1.28 -5.10 13.33
CA HIS A 125 0.64 -3.98 14.01
C HIS A 125 -0.49 -3.43 13.13
N ASP A 126 -1.57 -4.20 13.00
CA ASP A 126 -2.74 -3.88 12.15
C ASP A 126 -3.64 -2.79 12.73
N TYR A 127 -3.02 -1.67 13.07
CA TYR A 127 -3.64 -0.49 13.64
C TYR A 127 -3.23 0.79 12.92
N LEU A 128 -2.37 0.73 11.89
CA LEU A 128 -2.00 1.91 11.13
C LEU A 128 -3.07 2.23 10.10
N ILE A 129 -3.48 3.49 10.06
CA ILE A 129 -4.25 4.07 8.96
C ILE A 129 -3.52 5.31 8.46
N GLY A 130 -3.83 5.75 7.25
CA GLY A 130 -3.20 6.94 6.70
C GLY A 130 -4.03 7.70 5.69
N SER A 131 -3.45 8.80 5.24
CA SER A 131 -3.93 9.58 4.09
C SER A 131 -2.78 10.36 3.48
N LEU A 132 -2.85 10.54 2.16
CA LEU A 132 -2.01 11.41 1.39
C LEU A 132 -2.85 12.58 0.86
N MET A 133 -2.30 13.78 0.88
CA MET A 133 -2.87 14.93 0.18
C MET A 133 -1.77 15.66 -0.56
N THR A 134 -1.97 15.90 -1.85
CA THR A 134 -1.05 16.68 -2.67
C THR A 134 -1.75 17.96 -3.10
N ILE A 135 -1.05 19.07 -2.94
CA ILE A 135 -1.50 20.41 -3.30
C ILE A 135 -0.52 20.96 -4.34
N ASP A 136 -1.04 21.18 -5.54
CA ASP A 136 -0.34 21.87 -6.62
C ASP A 136 -0.65 23.37 -6.54
N GLY A 137 0.33 24.16 -6.11
CA GLY A 137 0.21 25.61 -5.97
C GLY A 137 0.18 26.37 -7.30
N ILE A 138 0.55 25.73 -8.42
CA ILE A 138 0.66 26.32 -9.75
C ILE A 138 -0.66 26.11 -10.51
N ASP A 139 -1.10 24.86 -10.64
CA ASP A 139 -2.33 24.51 -11.35
C ASP A 139 -3.59 24.60 -10.46
N LYS A 140 -3.42 24.89 -9.17
CA LYS A 140 -4.49 25.01 -8.16
C LYS A 140 -5.35 23.75 -8.07
N PHE A 141 -4.68 22.61 -8.14
CA PHE A 141 -5.31 21.30 -8.02
C PHE A 141 -4.95 20.67 -6.68
N GLU A 142 -5.94 20.06 -6.04
CA GLU A 142 -5.75 19.32 -4.81
C GLU A 142 -6.35 17.93 -5.00
N TYR A 143 -5.57 16.90 -4.69
CA TYR A 143 -6.07 15.54 -4.66
C TYR A 143 -5.62 14.84 -3.39
N SER A 144 -6.43 13.87 -2.97
CA SER A 144 -6.12 13.03 -1.81
C SER A 144 -6.33 11.58 -2.17
N MET A 145 -5.41 10.76 -1.69
CA MET A 145 -5.41 9.32 -1.88
C MET A 145 -5.28 8.66 -0.51
N ASN A 146 -6.08 7.63 -0.26
CA ASN A 146 -5.83 6.76 0.86
C ASN A 146 -4.68 5.81 0.48
N PRO A 147 -3.79 5.47 1.43
CA PRO A 147 -2.80 4.43 1.19
C PRO A 147 -3.50 3.08 0.95
N VAL A 148 -2.84 2.21 0.20
CA VAL A 148 -3.17 0.78 0.19
C VAL A 148 -2.65 0.20 1.49
N SER A 149 -3.50 -0.51 2.22
CA SER A 149 -3.18 -1.08 3.53
C SER A 149 -3.04 -2.59 3.41
N TYR A 150 -2.00 -3.14 4.03
CA TYR A 150 -1.71 -4.57 4.05
C TYR A 150 -1.75 -5.08 5.49
N GLU A 151 -2.52 -6.13 5.72
CA GLU A 151 -2.52 -6.89 6.98
C GLU A 151 -1.18 -7.62 7.14
N GLY A 152 -0.66 -7.68 8.37
CA GLY A 152 0.57 -8.40 8.71
C GLY A 152 0.29 -9.78 9.31
N PHE A 153 1.22 -10.72 9.16
CA PHE A 153 1.07 -12.10 9.67
C PHE A 153 2.20 -12.55 10.61
N GLY A 154 2.92 -11.61 11.23
CA GLY A 154 3.87 -11.93 12.30
C GLY A 154 5.33 -11.48 12.07
N GLY A 155 5.58 -10.47 11.23
CA GLY A 155 6.91 -9.91 11.01
C GLY A 155 7.66 -10.58 9.86
N ASP A 156 8.99 -10.69 9.95
CA ASP A 156 9.85 -11.34 8.93
C ASP A 156 9.90 -12.86 9.15
N LEU A 157 8.94 -13.59 8.56
CA LEU A 157 8.76 -15.03 8.79
C LEU A 157 9.75 -15.90 8.01
N ASN A 158 10.13 -15.48 6.81
CA ASN A 158 11.10 -16.20 5.98
C ASN A 158 12.57 -15.81 6.25
N GLY A 159 12.81 -14.72 6.99
CA GLY A 159 14.13 -14.27 7.42
C GLY A 159 14.98 -13.66 6.29
N ASN A 160 14.36 -13.22 5.20
CA ASN A 160 15.05 -12.59 4.08
C ASN A 160 15.24 -11.07 4.28
N GLY A 161 14.61 -10.49 5.31
CA GLY A 161 14.68 -9.07 5.63
C GLY A 161 13.88 -8.15 4.70
N LEU A 162 13.17 -8.71 3.72
CA LEU A 162 12.35 -7.98 2.74
C LEU A 162 10.92 -7.79 3.24
N ARG A 163 10.18 -6.90 2.56
CA ARG A 163 8.76 -6.63 2.84
C ARG A 163 7.94 -7.19 1.69
N ASP A 164 7.78 -8.51 1.72
CA ASP A 164 7.11 -9.23 0.65
C ASP A 164 5.60 -9.22 0.88
N MET A 165 4.87 -8.90 -0.20
CA MET A 165 3.40 -8.96 -0.26
C MET A 165 3.01 -10.21 -1.05
N ASP A 166 3.56 -11.34 -0.64
CA ASP A 166 3.37 -12.66 -1.25
C ASP A 166 2.41 -13.56 -0.45
N GLY A 167 1.84 -13.04 0.65
CA GLY A 167 0.94 -13.76 1.54
C GLY A 167 1.64 -14.45 2.72
N LEU A 168 2.96 -14.28 2.87
CA LEU A 168 3.71 -14.83 4.00
C LEU A 168 3.85 -13.82 5.14
N GLU A 169 4.56 -12.70 4.93
CA GLU A 169 4.73 -11.65 5.94
C GLU A 169 3.58 -10.64 5.96
N TYR A 170 3.08 -10.28 4.77
CA TYR A 170 1.96 -9.37 4.55
C TYR A 170 0.94 -9.98 3.59
N GLU A 171 -0.27 -9.40 3.56
CA GLU A 171 -1.31 -9.75 2.59
C GLU A 171 -0.76 -9.78 1.15
N GLN A 172 -1.22 -10.79 0.39
CA GLN A 172 -0.77 -11.02 -0.98
C GLN A 172 -1.37 -9.98 -1.94
N ASN A 173 -0.54 -9.41 -2.82
CA ASN A 173 -1.05 -8.62 -3.94
C ASN A 173 -1.84 -9.48 -4.94
N PRO A 174 -2.94 -8.97 -5.51
CA PRO A 174 -3.66 -9.68 -6.55
C PRO A 174 -2.81 -9.83 -7.81
N GLU A 175 -2.90 -10.99 -8.47
CA GLU A 175 -2.28 -11.22 -9.78
C GLU A 175 -3.01 -10.46 -10.92
N GLU A 176 -4.29 -10.14 -10.72
CA GLU A 176 -5.13 -9.43 -11.69
C GLU A 176 -5.95 -8.35 -11.01
N ILE A 177 -5.97 -7.14 -11.58
CA ILE A 177 -6.78 -6.01 -11.12
C ILE A 177 -7.83 -5.68 -12.18
N LEU A 178 -9.10 -5.79 -11.81
CA LEU A 178 -10.21 -5.44 -12.69
C LEU A 178 -10.62 -3.98 -12.46
N VAL A 179 -10.41 -3.13 -13.47
CA VAL A 179 -10.84 -1.72 -13.45
C VAL A 179 -12.16 -1.61 -14.21
N PRO A 180 -13.32 -1.48 -13.52
CA PRO A 180 -14.63 -1.55 -14.17
C PRO A 180 -14.96 -0.32 -15.00
N ARG A 181 -14.29 0.82 -14.74
CA ARG A 181 -14.45 2.07 -15.46
C ARG A 181 -13.23 2.95 -15.24
N TYR A 182 -12.87 3.70 -16.28
CA TYR A 182 -11.92 4.80 -16.21
C TYR A 182 -12.45 5.94 -17.08
N LEU A 183 -12.02 7.17 -16.79
CA LEU A 183 -12.30 8.29 -17.68
C LEU A 183 -11.31 8.22 -18.85
N GLY A 184 -11.79 8.34 -20.09
CA GLY A 184 -10.91 8.38 -21.26
C GLY A 184 -10.08 9.67 -21.34
N GLN A 185 -9.16 9.72 -22.29
CA GLN A 185 -8.42 10.95 -22.60
C GLN A 185 -9.24 11.90 -23.46
N GLY A 186 -9.18 13.20 -23.15
CA GLY A 186 -9.58 14.26 -24.06
C GLY A 186 -10.44 15.36 -23.44
N GLY A 187 -10.44 16.53 -24.09
CA GLY A 187 -11.17 17.70 -23.63
C GLY A 187 -10.65 18.20 -22.28
N SER A 188 -11.49 18.08 -21.24
CA SER A 188 -11.19 18.52 -19.87
C SER A 188 -10.71 17.41 -18.93
N TYR A 189 -10.58 16.16 -19.42
CA TYR A 189 -10.16 15.01 -18.60
C TYR A 189 -8.76 14.54 -19.02
N GLN A 190 -7.89 14.41 -18.01
CA GLN A 190 -6.56 13.82 -18.12
C GLN A 190 -6.49 12.70 -17.10
N SER A 191 -6.68 11.47 -17.56
CA SER A 191 -6.58 10.30 -16.68
C SER A 191 -5.15 9.79 -16.65
N GLU A 192 -4.70 9.39 -15.47
CA GLU A 192 -3.35 8.91 -15.27
C GLU A 192 -3.39 7.59 -14.49
N LEU A 193 -2.42 6.73 -14.79
CA LEU A 193 -2.12 5.54 -14.02
C LEU A 193 -0.80 5.75 -13.28
N ILE A 194 -0.78 5.33 -12.02
CA ILE A 194 0.43 5.24 -11.22
C ILE A 194 0.76 3.76 -11.12
N PHE A 195 1.95 3.41 -11.56
CA PHE A 195 2.51 2.07 -11.48
C PHE A 195 3.52 2.01 -10.35
N ILE A 196 3.48 0.93 -9.57
CA ILE A 196 4.38 0.70 -8.44
C ILE A 196 4.90 -0.72 -8.52
N GLY A 197 6.22 -0.83 -8.59
CA GLY A 197 6.96 -2.08 -8.61
C GLY A 197 7.37 -2.39 -7.19
N LEU A 198 6.64 -3.29 -6.53
CA LEU A 198 6.84 -3.61 -5.12
C LEU A 198 7.94 -4.65 -4.89
N THR A 199 8.54 -5.17 -5.96
CA THR A 199 9.61 -6.16 -5.90
C THR A 199 10.83 -5.68 -6.67
N GLY A 200 12.02 -6.00 -6.17
CA GLY A 200 13.25 -5.92 -6.95
C GLY A 200 13.89 -4.53 -7.13
N GLY A 201 13.23 -3.44 -6.77
CA GLY A 201 13.78 -2.08 -6.88
C GLY A 201 14.34 -1.81 -8.28
N ALA A 202 15.55 -1.24 -8.36
CA ALA A 202 16.25 -1.01 -9.63
C ALA A 202 16.81 -2.27 -10.31
N ALA A 203 16.78 -3.44 -9.66
CA ALA A 203 17.35 -4.65 -10.23
C ALA A 203 16.40 -5.33 -11.24
N PHE A 204 15.13 -4.92 -11.29
CA PHE A 204 14.11 -5.55 -12.12
C PHE A 204 13.19 -4.50 -12.75
N SER A 205 12.83 -4.75 -14.01
CA SER A 205 11.72 -4.07 -14.67
C SER A 205 10.42 -4.83 -14.39
N THR A 206 9.36 -4.11 -14.06
CA THR A 206 8.01 -4.68 -13.95
C THR A 206 7.26 -4.45 -15.25
N THR A 207 6.68 -5.51 -15.81
CA THR A 207 5.83 -5.45 -17.01
C THR A 207 4.38 -5.74 -16.61
N VAL A 208 3.47 -4.88 -17.04
CA VAL A 208 2.02 -5.00 -16.82
C VAL A 208 1.35 -5.23 -18.17
N ASP A 209 0.55 -6.28 -18.23
CA ASP A 209 -0.26 -6.62 -19.39
C ASP A 209 -1.69 -6.05 -19.22
N PHE A 210 -2.17 -5.35 -20.23
CA PHE A 210 -3.52 -4.81 -20.27
C PHE A 210 -4.39 -5.64 -21.19
N LEU A 211 -5.58 -5.98 -20.70
CA LEU A 211 -6.70 -6.42 -21.51
C LEU A 211 -7.81 -5.39 -21.41
N ILE A 212 -8.12 -4.74 -22.52
CA ILE A 212 -9.09 -3.64 -22.59
C ILE A 212 -10.26 -4.12 -23.43
N TYR A 213 -11.46 -4.01 -22.86
CA TYR A 213 -12.70 -4.42 -23.51
C TYR A 213 -13.49 -3.17 -23.88
N ASN A 214 -13.89 -3.03 -25.14
CA ASN A 214 -14.85 -2.00 -25.53
C ASN A 214 -16.30 -2.44 -25.29
N ASP A 215 -17.26 -1.55 -25.55
CA ASP A 215 -18.70 -1.82 -25.36
C ASP A 215 -19.25 -2.99 -26.21
N ASN A 216 -18.51 -3.42 -27.24
CA ASN A 216 -18.87 -4.57 -28.09
C ASN A 216 -18.15 -5.86 -27.67
N GLU A 217 -17.53 -5.89 -26.48
CA GLU A 217 -16.73 -7.00 -25.95
C GLU A 217 -15.51 -7.34 -26.84
N GLU A 218 -15.07 -6.42 -27.69
CA GLU A 218 -13.85 -6.58 -28.47
C GLU A 218 -12.64 -6.34 -27.57
N VAL A 219 -11.68 -7.27 -27.64
CA VAL A 219 -10.49 -7.27 -26.78
C VAL A 219 -9.34 -6.57 -27.49
N PHE A 220 -8.74 -5.61 -26.81
CA PHE A 220 -7.46 -5.00 -27.14
C PHE A 220 -6.43 -5.37 -26.08
N SER A 221 -5.18 -5.48 -26.48
CA SER A 221 -4.08 -5.75 -25.56
C SER A 221 -2.95 -4.75 -25.73
N SER A 222 -2.28 -4.43 -24.63
CA SER A 222 -1.06 -3.62 -24.61
C SER A 222 -0.20 -4.08 -23.45
N GLU A 223 1.09 -3.78 -23.52
CA GLU A 223 2.03 -4.05 -22.42
C GLU A 223 2.69 -2.71 -22.03
N TYR A 224 2.97 -2.54 -20.73
CA TYR A 224 3.73 -1.39 -20.22
C TYR A 224 4.84 -1.88 -19.31
N THR A 225 6.05 -1.38 -19.50
CA THR A 225 7.21 -1.74 -18.68
C THR A 225 7.76 -0.52 -17.99
N PHE A 226 8.01 -0.65 -16.69
CA PHE A 226 8.54 0.42 -15.84
C PHE A 226 9.47 -0.13 -14.76
N GLU A 227 10.18 0.76 -14.08
CA GLU A 227 11.09 0.44 -12.98
C GLU A 227 10.60 1.16 -11.73
N CYS A 228 10.38 0.42 -10.64
CA CYS A 228 9.89 0.82 -9.30
C CYS A 228 8.66 1.75 -9.22
N TRP A 229 8.59 2.83 -9.98
CA TRP A 229 7.49 3.78 -9.99
C TRP A 229 7.41 4.49 -11.33
N ASP A 230 6.18 4.67 -11.82
CA ASP A 230 5.94 5.53 -12.97
C ASP A 230 4.52 6.11 -12.93
N ARG A 231 4.34 7.28 -13.54
CA ARG A 231 3.03 7.94 -13.67
C ARG A 231 2.81 8.32 -15.12
N VAL A 232 1.84 7.67 -15.74
CA VAL A 232 1.58 7.82 -17.17
C VAL A 232 0.16 8.29 -17.43
N ARG A 233 -0.02 8.97 -18.54
CA ARG A 233 -1.35 9.27 -19.08
C ARG A 233 -1.87 8.05 -19.82
N LEU A 234 -3.12 7.68 -19.54
CA LEU A 234 -3.88 6.63 -20.25
C LEU A 234 -4.06 6.94 -21.74
#